data_AF-A0A3M0ZYQ5-F1
#
_entry.id   AF-A0A3M0ZYQ5-F1
#
_cell.length_a   1.000
_cell.length_b   1.000
_cell.length_c   1.000
_cell.angle_alpha   90.00
_cell.angle_beta   90.00
_cell.angle_gamma   90.00
#
_symmetry.space_group_name_H-M   'P 1'
#
loop_
_entity.id
_entity.type
_entity.pdbx_description
1 polymer ?
#
loop_
_entity_poly.entity_id
_entity_poly.type
_entity_poly.pdbx_seq_one_letter_code
_entity_poly.pdbx_strand_id
1 'polypeptide(L)'
;MPARIFAIATLVLVWLAGLHPAAAAAVTVRGGDHEGFSRIVFDFTRPPVYTARIDDGRLVVRFEGSHEFDASALEHDPPSRIGAFVARQDAGATIVTLAVRPGPMRHFTSDGKLVIDIADDGASASAPPDSAVADTAPPASPGDRAAVATREEREPPASGDDSVATTAAATAAALSATVEGEDLLLRLHWDHPAPAAIFARAGYLWLVVEGKGAVDMSGLDLAPGSFAGDRLRSYETLSAPHHLVLRFRLRDDLHVAARREGNDWQVRLSPDETRPRLAIDVLEQPSPGGRRLLVRSAEVGAAVRIRDPEVGDELDIVPFGESGHGTPDTRSYVQFALLPTAQGLVVERRDSDLLVTREKDGVVIADNGGLVLSHSDLEAGEAPGAAAGKLVDLAAWRRGGREEFVRNEQELLVRLSRSGPAGRREARWALARFYLAHGAPADALGPLEL
;
A
#
# COMPACT_ATOMS: atom_id res chain seq x y z
N MET A 1 53.91 38.32 -56.61
CA MET A 1 53.86 38.55 -55.14
C MET A 1 52.85 39.66 -54.86
N PRO A 2 51.99 39.59 -53.83
CA PRO A 2 50.83 38.69 -53.78
C PRO A 2 49.49 39.41 -53.51
N ALA A 3 48.43 38.68 -53.89
CA ALA A 3 47.08 38.57 -53.32
C ALA A 3 46.56 39.61 -52.31
N ARG A 4 45.36 40.15 -52.60
CA ARG A 4 44.43 40.65 -51.58
C ARG A 4 43.03 40.05 -51.78
N ILE A 5 42.89 38.96 -51.04
CA ILE A 5 41.75 38.26 -50.42
C ILE A 5 40.39 38.97 -50.45
N PHE A 6 39.38 38.15 -50.79
CA PHE A 6 37.92 38.29 -50.70
C PHE A 6 37.39 38.82 -49.35
N ALA A 7 36.30 39.58 -49.39
CA ALA A 7 35.32 39.61 -48.31
C ALA A 7 33.91 39.82 -48.89
N ILE A 8 33.22 38.72 -49.15
CA ILE A 8 31.77 38.69 -49.35
C ILE A 8 31.15 38.74 -47.94
N ALA A 9 30.53 39.86 -47.61
CA ALA A 9 29.78 40.02 -46.36
C ALA A 9 28.41 39.35 -46.52
N THR A 10 28.30 38.10 -46.09
CA THR A 10 27.02 37.40 -45.95
C THR A 10 26.34 37.90 -44.68
N LEU A 11 25.34 38.76 -44.84
CA LEU A 11 24.46 39.21 -43.76
C LEU A 11 23.54 38.05 -43.35
N VAL A 12 23.96 37.23 -42.38
CA VAL A 12 23.06 36.27 -41.72
C VAL A 12 22.31 37.04 -40.63
N LEU A 13 21.08 37.44 -40.96
CA LEU A 13 20.14 38.01 -40.00
C LEU A 13 19.61 36.87 -39.12
N VAL A 14 20.32 36.57 -38.02
CA VAL A 14 19.81 35.66 -36.99
C VAL A 14 18.64 36.36 -36.30
N TRP A 15 17.42 35.88 -36.56
CA TRP A 15 16.29 36.11 -35.68
C TRP A 15 16.60 35.42 -34.35
N LEU A 16 17.25 36.12 -33.43
CA LEU A 16 17.15 35.80 -32.00
C LEU A 16 15.72 36.16 -31.60
N ALA A 17 14.79 35.23 -31.83
CA ALA A 17 13.56 35.20 -31.08
C ALA A 17 13.97 35.14 -29.61
N GLY A 18 13.83 36.26 -28.91
CA GLY A 18 13.99 36.29 -27.47
C GLY A 18 13.05 35.24 -26.89
N LEU A 19 13.64 34.15 -26.36
CA LEU A 19 13.00 33.34 -25.35
C LEU A 19 12.68 34.30 -24.21
N HIS A 20 11.47 34.84 -24.24
CA HIS A 20 10.88 35.41 -23.05
C HIS A 20 10.85 34.25 -22.05
N PRO A 21 11.46 34.38 -20.86
CA PRO A 21 11.19 33.43 -19.81
C PRO A 21 9.67 33.45 -19.62
N ALA A 22 9.02 32.31 -19.85
CA ALA A 22 7.61 32.17 -19.55
C ALA A 22 7.46 32.53 -18.07
N ALA A 23 6.79 33.65 -17.78
CA ALA A 23 6.44 34.03 -16.43
C ALA A 23 5.70 32.83 -15.83
N ALA A 24 6.24 32.25 -14.75
CA ALA A 24 5.58 31.17 -14.06
C ALA A 24 4.19 31.67 -13.65
N ALA A 25 3.13 30.96 -14.03
CA ALA A 25 1.78 31.35 -13.66
C ALA A 25 1.68 31.41 -12.13
N ALA A 26 1.18 32.52 -11.59
CA ALA A 26 0.99 32.68 -10.16
C ALA A 26 0.02 31.62 -9.63
N VAL A 27 0.38 31.01 -8.51
CA VAL A 27 -0.40 29.98 -7.82
C VAL A 27 -1.58 30.67 -7.12
N THR A 28 -2.80 30.34 -7.53
CA THR A 28 -4.01 30.91 -6.90
C THR A 28 -4.17 30.38 -5.48
N VAL A 29 -4.42 31.27 -4.52
CA VAL A 29 -4.69 30.93 -3.12
C VAL A 29 -6.12 31.30 -2.78
N ARG A 30 -6.86 30.34 -2.23
CA ARG A 30 -8.28 30.49 -1.86
C ARG A 30 -8.49 30.08 -0.42
N GLY A 31 -9.47 30.69 0.23
CA GLY A 31 -9.89 30.30 1.58
C GLY A 31 -11.41 30.15 1.66
N GLY A 32 -11.86 29.37 2.65
CA GLY A 32 -13.28 29.26 2.97
C GLY A 32 -13.50 28.72 4.38
N ASP A 33 -14.62 29.12 4.98
CA ASP A 33 -15.07 28.60 6.27
C ASP A 33 -15.94 27.36 6.09
N HIS A 34 -15.75 26.39 6.98
CA HIS A 34 -16.56 25.19 7.14
C HIS A 34 -17.01 25.08 8.60
N GLU A 35 -17.90 24.12 8.88
CA GLU A 35 -18.32 23.82 10.24
C GLU A 35 -17.14 23.27 11.05
N GLY A 36 -16.69 24.02 12.05
CA GLY A 36 -15.61 23.64 12.97
C GLY A 36 -14.18 23.88 12.46
N PHE A 37 -13.97 24.30 11.21
CA PHE A 37 -12.63 24.60 10.68
C PHE A 37 -12.65 25.60 9.51
N SER A 38 -11.50 26.23 9.23
CA SER A 38 -11.29 27.04 8.03
C SER A 38 -10.23 26.39 7.14
N ARG A 39 -10.44 26.43 5.83
CA ARG A 39 -9.58 25.78 4.83
C ARG A 39 -8.88 26.80 3.95
N ILE A 40 -7.60 26.60 3.69
CA ILE A 40 -6.80 27.28 2.67
C ILE A 40 -6.47 26.28 1.58
N VAL A 41 -6.57 26.69 0.32
CA VAL A 41 -6.19 25.89 -0.84
C VAL A 41 -5.22 26.67 -1.71
N PHE A 42 -4.07 26.06 -2.02
CA PHE A 42 -3.11 26.55 -3.01
C PHE A 42 -3.25 25.72 -4.28
N ASP A 43 -3.64 26.35 -5.39
CA ASP A 43 -3.92 25.71 -6.67
C ASP A 43 -2.65 25.55 -7.52
N PHE A 44 -1.79 24.60 -7.17
CA PHE A 44 -0.64 24.25 -8.03
C PHE A 44 -1.06 23.33 -9.18
N THR A 45 -0.37 23.44 -10.32
CA THR A 45 -0.56 22.53 -11.48
C THR A 45 0.09 21.16 -11.26
N ARG A 46 1.03 21.05 -10.32
CA ARG A 46 1.72 19.83 -9.88
C ARG A 46 1.87 19.87 -8.36
N PRO A 47 1.84 18.73 -7.64
CA PRO A 47 1.99 18.73 -6.19
C PRO A 47 3.28 19.45 -5.76
N PRO A 48 3.21 20.45 -4.86
CA PRO A 48 4.40 21.16 -4.38
C PRO A 48 5.17 20.33 -3.35
N VAL A 49 6.49 20.49 -3.28
CA VAL A 49 7.29 20.07 -2.12
C VAL A 49 7.24 21.20 -1.09
N TYR A 50 6.77 20.90 0.13
CA TYR A 50 6.59 21.91 1.17
C TYR A 50 6.76 21.34 2.58
N THR A 51 7.00 22.22 3.54
CA THR A 51 6.80 21.97 4.97
C THR A 51 5.80 22.99 5.53
N ALA A 52 4.95 22.57 6.46
CA ALA A 52 3.97 23.44 7.12
C ALA A 52 4.07 23.25 8.64
N ARG A 53 4.08 24.35 9.39
CA ARG A 53 4.13 24.34 10.86
C ARG A 53 3.42 25.58 11.42
N ILE A 54 2.95 25.49 12.66
CA ILE A 54 2.38 26.63 13.38
C ILE A 54 3.42 27.15 14.38
N ASP A 55 4.02 28.28 14.01
CA ASP A 55 4.89 29.18 14.75
C ASP A 55 4.19 30.30 15.51
N ASP A 56 4.05 30.27 16.84
CA ASP A 56 3.59 31.46 17.60
C ASP A 56 2.27 32.07 17.05
N GLY A 57 1.27 31.21 16.80
CA GLY A 57 -0.01 31.61 16.21
C GLY A 57 0.05 31.98 14.72
N ARG A 58 1.12 31.60 14.01
CA ARG A 58 1.28 31.79 12.57
C ARG A 58 1.54 30.47 11.87
N LEU A 59 0.74 30.20 10.85
CA LEU A 59 1.01 29.14 9.90
C LEU A 59 2.18 29.57 9.01
N VAL A 60 3.30 28.85 9.09
CA VAL A 60 4.47 29.03 8.24
C VAL A 60 4.54 27.85 7.28
N VAL A 61 4.33 28.12 5.99
CA VAL A 61 4.45 27.15 4.90
C VAL A 61 5.69 27.49 4.07
N ARG A 62 6.67 26.60 4.03
CA ARG A 62 7.87 26.74 3.21
C ARG A 62 7.77 25.84 1.99
N PHE A 63 7.73 26.44 0.81
CA PHE A 63 7.74 25.76 -0.47
C PHE A 63 9.16 25.71 -1.04
N GLU A 64 9.56 24.55 -1.58
CA GLU A 64 10.81 24.46 -2.34
C GLU A 64 10.66 25.16 -3.70
N GLY A 65 11.63 26.01 -4.06
CA GLY A 65 11.59 26.80 -5.28
C GLY A 65 10.94 28.18 -5.11
N SER A 66 11.09 29.01 -6.16
CA SER A 66 10.49 30.34 -6.26
C SER A 66 9.10 30.25 -6.88
N HIS A 67 8.07 30.58 -6.11
CA HIS A 67 6.67 30.62 -6.52
C HIS A 67 6.11 32.02 -6.32
N GLU A 68 5.29 32.47 -7.27
CA GLU A 68 4.44 33.64 -7.11
C GLU A 68 3.04 33.19 -6.69
N PHE A 69 2.39 33.91 -5.78
CA PHE A 69 1.06 33.57 -5.26
C PHE A 69 0.08 34.71 -5.52
N ASP A 70 -1.13 34.37 -5.96
CA ASP A 70 -2.27 35.28 -6.03
C ASP A 70 -3.23 34.97 -4.89
N ALA A 71 -3.17 35.77 -3.82
CA ALA A 71 -4.01 35.64 -2.63
C ALA A 71 -5.20 36.61 -2.61
N SER A 72 -5.52 37.27 -3.73
CA SER A 72 -6.54 38.31 -3.81
C SER A 72 -7.91 37.86 -3.31
N ALA A 73 -8.26 36.58 -3.53
CA ALA A 73 -9.51 35.99 -3.04
C ALA A 73 -9.55 35.86 -1.52
N LEU A 74 -8.43 35.48 -0.90
CA LEU A 74 -8.30 35.34 0.54
C LEU A 74 -8.28 36.71 1.25
N GLU A 75 -7.70 37.72 0.61
CA GLU A 75 -7.68 39.09 1.14
C GLU A 75 -9.04 39.78 1.04
N HIS A 76 -9.82 39.47 0.00
CA HIS A 76 -11.16 40.02 -0.19
C HIS A 76 -12.19 39.43 0.78
N ASP A 77 -12.11 38.12 1.04
CA ASP A 77 -13.02 37.38 1.92
C ASP A 77 -12.22 36.45 2.87
N PRO A 78 -11.64 37.00 3.96
CA PRO A 78 -10.78 36.24 4.85
C PRO A 78 -11.57 35.24 5.71
N PRO A 79 -11.20 33.95 5.74
CA PRO A 79 -11.83 32.95 6.60
C PRO A 79 -11.67 33.31 8.07
N SER A 80 -12.67 32.94 8.87
CA SER A 80 -12.74 33.33 10.27
C SER A 80 -11.53 32.92 11.13
N ARG A 81 -10.75 31.88 10.76
CA ARG A 81 -9.58 31.39 11.53
C ARG A 81 -8.24 31.72 10.90
N ILE A 82 -8.22 32.38 9.74
CA ILE A 82 -7.03 32.63 8.94
C ILE A 82 -6.96 34.12 8.64
N GLY A 83 -5.87 34.76 9.05
CA GLY A 83 -5.60 36.17 8.85
C GLY A 83 -4.68 36.44 7.66
N ALA A 84 -3.96 37.55 7.74
CA ALA A 84 -3.18 38.12 6.64
C ALA A 84 -2.21 37.12 6.00
N PHE A 85 -2.22 37.06 4.67
CA PHE A 85 -1.32 36.27 3.85
C PHE A 85 -0.07 37.08 3.52
N VAL A 86 1.11 36.52 3.77
CA VAL A 86 2.40 37.13 3.40
C VAL A 86 3.27 36.07 2.74
N ALA A 87 3.67 36.28 1.49
CA ALA A 87 4.66 35.46 0.81
C ALA A 87 6.00 36.21 0.69
N ARG A 88 7.11 35.54 1.05
CA ARG A 88 8.47 36.08 0.93
C ARG A 88 9.39 35.04 0.30
N GLN A 89 10.27 35.49 -0.59
CA GLN A 89 11.37 34.67 -1.10
C GLN A 89 12.51 34.58 -0.08
N ASP A 90 13.04 33.37 0.13
CA ASP A 90 14.11 33.08 1.07
C ASP A 90 15.02 31.96 0.57
N ALA A 91 16.24 32.31 0.16
CA ALA A 91 17.30 31.37 -0.24
C ALA A 91 16.84 30.24 -1.20
N GLY A 92 16.10 30.59 -2.26
CA GLY A 92 15.61 29.64 -3.27
C GLY A 92 14.33 28.88 -2.89
N ALA A 93 13.69 29.26 -1.79
CA ALA A 93 12.39 28.77 -1.35
C ALA A 93 11.42 29.94 -1.16
N THR A 94 10.12 29.64 -1.25
CA THR A 94 9.07 30.62 -0.97
C THR A 94 8.45 30.32 0.38
N ILE A 95 8.50 31.28 1.30
CA ILE A 95 7.91 31.17 2.63
C ILE A 95 6.62 31.95 2.65
N VAL A 96 5.51 31.26 2.86
CA VAL A 96 4.19 31.83 3.11
C VAL A 96 3.94 31.83 4.61
N THR A 97 3.50 32.97 5.14
CA THR A 97 3.12 33.13 6.54
C THR A 97 1.69 33.64 6.59
N LEU A 98 0.84 32.98 7.39
CA LEU A 98 -0.51 33.43 7.69
C LEU A 98 -0.72 33.50 9.20
N ALA A 99 -1.41 34.52 9.69
CA ALA A 99 -1.91 34.50 11.07
C ALA A 99 -3.01 33.43 11.17
N VAL A 100 -3.00 32.61 12.22
CA VAL A 100 -4.04 31.59 12.44
C VAL A 100 -4.52 31.62 13.88
N ARG A 101 -5.79 31.30 14.10
CA ARG A 101 -6.27 31.06 15.46
C ARG A 101 -5.64 29.77 16.02
N PRO A 102 -5.39 29.69 17.33
CA PRO A 102 -4.95 28.46 17.98
C PRO A 102 -5.93 27.31 17.69
N GLY A 103 -5.39 26.15 17.31
CA GLY A 103 -6.16 24.99 16.92
C GLY A 103 -5.35 23.93 16.19
N PRO A 104 -5.87 22.70 16.06
CA PRO A 104 -5.18 21.64 15.35
C PRO A 104 -5.14 21.93 13.84
N MET A 105 -3.96 21.70 13.25
CA MET A 105 -3.70 21.85 11.82
C MET A 105 -3.67 20.48 11.14
N ARG A 106 -4.37 20.36 10.01
CA ARG A 106 -4.26 19.22 9.08
C ARG A 106 -3.90 19.75 7.70
N HIS A 107 -3.03 19.06 6.98
CA HIS A 107 -2.70 19.42 5.60
C HIS A 107 -2.55 18.17 4.74
N PHE A 108 -2.91 18.27 3.47
CA PHE A 108 -2.81 17.19 2.49
C PHE A 108 -2.78 17.77 1.07
N THR A 109 -2.33 16.99 0.10
CA THR A 109 -2.38 17.34 -1.32
C THR A 109 -3.46 16.54 -2.03
N SER A 110 -4.15 17.17 -2.99
CA SER A 110 -5.21 16.54 -3.79
C SER A 110 -5.28 17.21 -5.15
N ASP A 111 -5.20 16.44 -6.23
CA ASP A 111 -5.25 16.93 -7.63
C ASP A 111 -4.29 18.09 -7.94
N GLY A 112 -3.06 18.00 -7.40
CA GLY A 112 -2.05 19.06 -7.55
C GLY A 112 -2.23 20.25 -6.60
N LYS A 113 -3.33 20.33 -5.86
CA LYS A 113 -3.60 21.40 -4.89
C LYS A 113 -3.06 21.04 -3.51
N LEU A 114 -2.57 22.02 -2.77
CA LEU A 114 -2.27 21.89 -1.35
C LEU A 114 -3.44 22.44 -0.53
N VAL A 115 -4.00 21.61 0.35
CA VAL A 115 -5.10 21.97 1.25
C VAL A 115 -4.59 22.00 2.69
N ILE A 116 -4.89 23.06 3.44
CA ILE A 116 -4.55 23.22 4.86
C ILE A 116 -5.82 23.62 5.63
N ASP A 117 -6.17 22.82 6.64
CA ASP A 117 -7.32 23.02 7.52
C ASP A 117 -6.84 23.45 8.92
N ILE A 118 -7.46 24.50 9.47
CA ILE A 118 -7.27 24.98 10.85
C ILE A 118 -8.61 24.88 11.60
N ALA A 119 -8.68 24.03 12.63
CA ALA A 119 -9.89 23.85 13.44
C ALA A 119 -9.93 24.77 14.68
N ASP A 120 -11.09 24.90 15.35
CA ASP A 120 -11.19 25.63 16.62
C ASP A 120 -10.58 24.86 17.81
N ASP A 121 -9.86 25.56 18.68
CA ASP A 121 -9.58 25.06 20.03
C ASP A 121 -10.89 24.92 20.82
N GLY A 122 -11.23 23.68 21.18
CA GLY A 122 -12.42 23.37 21.98
C GLY A 122 -13.70 23.10 21.19
N ALA A 123 -13.67 23.16 19.85
CA ALA A 123 -14.54 22.26 19.10
C ALA A 123 -14.06 20.85 19.43
N SER A 124 -14.96 20.01 19.94
CA SER A 124 -14.68 18.59 20.11
C SER A 124 -14.32 18.01 18.75
N ALA A 125 -13.02 17.97 18.45
CA ALA A 125 -12.45 16.89 17.70
C ALA A 125 -12.91 15.61 18.42
N SER A 126 -13.55 14.69 17.72
CA SER A 126 -13.67 13.33 18.25
C SER A 126 -12.26 12.77 18.26
N ALA A 127 -11.62 12.92 19.42
CA ALA A 127 -10.19 12.80 19.66
C ALA A 127 -9.88 11.56 20.55
N PRO A 128 -8.63 11.07 20.52
CA PRO A 128 -8.10 9.98 21.36
C PRO A 128 -7.57 10.46 22.74
N PRO A 129 -7.35 9.55 23.71
CA PRO A 129 -6.41 9.72 24.84
C PRO A 129 -5.23 8.72 24.72
N ASP A 130 -4.01 8.87 25.22
CA ASP A 130 -3.28 9.91 25.94
C ASP A 130 -1.78 9.48 25.89
N SER A 131 -0.85 10.42 25.80
CA SER A 131 0.58 10.16 26.09
C SER A 131 1.25 11.46 26.49
N ALA A 132 1.46 11.58 27.79
CA ALA A 132 2.27 12.63 28.40
C ALA A 132 3.77 12.23 28.40
N VAL A 133 4.52 12.99 27.61
CA VAL A 133 5.83 13.62 27.86
C VAL A 133 6.91 12.87 28.68
N ALA A 134 8.08 12.70 28.06
CA ALA A 134 9.36 13.03 28.71
C ALA A 134 10.42 13.41 27.66
N ASP A 135 10.78 14.69 27.70
CA ASP A 135 11.87 15.36 26.98
C ASP A 135 13.20 15.13 27.71
N THR A 136 14.31 14.87 27.00
CA THR A 136 15.67 15.21 27.48
C THR A 136 16.66 15.27 26.30
N ALA A 137 17.19 16.46 26.03
CA ALA A 137 18.43 16.67 25.28
C ALA A 137 19.65 16.92 26.24
N PRO A 138 20.89 16.59 25.84
CA PRO A 138 22.07 16.43 26.73
C PRO A 138 22.92 17.70 26.93
N PRO A 139 23.84 17.72 27.93
CA PRO A 139 25.27 17.88 27.58
C PRO A 139 26.34 17.24 28.53
N ALA A 140 27.47 16.85 27.90
CA ALA A 140 28.91 16.96 28.25
C ALA A 140 29.58 16.38 29.54
N SER A 141 30.67 15.59 29.29
CA SER A 141 31.87 15.20 30.10
C SER A 141 32.58 16.35 30.87
N PRO A 142 33.52 16.16 31.85
CA PRO A 142 34.63 15.14 31.90
C PRO A 142 35.17 14.66 33.29
N GLY A 143 36.08 13.67 33.29
CA GLY A 143 37.32 13.71 34.11
C GLY A 143 37.49 12.80 35.34
N ASP A 144 38.14 11.66 35.12
CA ASP A 144 39.39 11.19 35.78
C ASP A 144 39.46 10.90 37.31
N ARG A 145 39.64 9.62 37.69
CA ARG A 145 40.88 9.09 38.34
C ARG A 145 40.76 7.63 38.83
N ALA A 146 41.72 6.81 38.38
CA ALA A 146 42.46 5.71 39.05
C ALA A 146 41.71 4.63 39.89
N ALA A 147 42.01 3.32 39.83
CA ALA A 147 43.33 2.68 39.75
C ALA A 147 43.27 1.17 39.35
N VAL A 148 44.16 0.80 38.42
CA VAL A 148 45.11 -0.34 38.40
C VAL A 148 44.67 -1.76 38.79
N ALA A 149 44.70 -2.69 37.82
CA ALA A 149 45.50 -3.93 37.90
C ALA A 149 45.69 -4.58 36.51
N THR A 150 46.94 -4.53 36.05
CA THR A 150 47.49 -5.07 34.81
C THR A 150 47.59 -6.60 34.82
N ARG A 151 47.31 -7.24 33.69
CA ARG A 151 48.01 -8.46 33.25
C ARG A 151 48.13 -8.49 31.71
N GLU A 152 49.27 -7.99 31.23
CA GLU A 152 50.00 -8.40 30.03
C GLU A 152 50.00 -9.95 29.86
N GLU A 153 50.18 -10.59 28.72
CA GLU A 153 50.41 -10.26 27.31
C GLU A 153 50.68 -11.61 26.63
N ARG A 154 50.20 -11.83 25.40
CA ARG A 154 50.99 -12.44 24.30
C ARG A 154 50.17 -12.60 23.03
N GLU A 155 50.49 -11.75 22.06
CA GLU A 155 50.60 -12.16 20.65
C GLU A 155 52.01 -12.74 20.43
N PRO A 156 52.25 -13.62 19.43
CA PRO A 156 52.71 -13.14 18.10
C PRO A 156 52.34 -14.11 16.94
N PRO A 157 52.87 -13.96 15.71
CA PRO A 157 52.99 -12.78 14.86
C PRO A 157 52.39 -13.00 13.44
N ALA A 158 52.25 -11.90 12.69
CA ALA A 158 52.07 -11.91 11.24
C ALA A 158 53.32 -12.41 10.48
N SER A 159 53.11 -13.10 9.35
CA SER A 159 53.70 -12.79 8.02
C SER A 159 53.50 -13.95 7.04
N GLY A 160 53.02 -13.62 5.84
CA GLY A 160 52.92 -14.54 4.71
C GLY A 160 52.11 -13.92 3.59
N ASP A 161 52.73 -12.97 2.89
CA ASP A 161 52.23 -12.40 1.64
C ASP A 161 52.50 -13.41 0.52
N ASP A 162 51.46 -13.85 -0.18
CA ASP A 162 51.55 -14.36 -1.55
C ASP A 162 50.21 -14.10 -2.27
N SER A 163 50.30 -13.15 -3.19
CA SER A 163 49.29 -12.71 -4.14
C SER A 163 48.79 -13.85 -5.03
N VAL A 164 47.47 -14.11 -5.09
CA VAL A 164 46.64 -14.15 -6.33
C VAL A 164 45.16 -13.98 -5.95
N ALA A 165 44.50 -12.96 -6.53
CA ALA A 165 43.07 -12.84 -6.83
C ALA A 165 42.01 -13.19 -5.76
N THR A 166 41.28 -12.18 -5.28
CA THR A 166 39.89 -11.90 -5.70
C THR A 166 39.35 -10.73 -4.89
N THR A 167 39.27 -9.58 -5.54
CA THR A 167 38.23 -8.60 -5.25
C THR A 167 36.90 -9.22 -5.66
N ALA A 168 36.16 -9.75 -4.71
CA ALA A 168 34.73 -9.98 -4.86
C ALA A 168 34.10 -9.75 -3.49
N ALA A 169 33.48 -8.57 -3.34
CA ALA A 169 32.45 -8.40 -2.34
C ALA A 169 31.47 -9.57 -2.51
N ALA A 170 31.25 -10.35 -1.46
CA ALA A 170 30.36 -11.51 -1.50
C ALA A 170 28.95 -11.04 -1.84
N THR A 171 28.60 -11.13 -3.11
CA THR A 171 27.24 -10.98 -3.62
C THR A 171 26.43 -12.18 -3.12
N ALA A 172 25.39 -11.96 -2.30
CA ALA A 172 24.58 -13.06 -1.76
C ALA A 172 23.46 -13.49 -2.73
N ALA A 173 23.30 -12.76 -3.82
CA ALA A 173 22.15 -12.85 -4.71
C ALA A 173 22.49 -12.39 -6.13
N ALA A 174 21.92 -13.02 -7.13
CA ALA A 174 22.06 -12.58 -8.52
C ALA A 174 20.68 -12.37 -9.16
N LEU A 175 20.47 -11.22 -9.79
CA LEU A 175 19.25 -10.92 -10.53
C LEU A 175 19.54 -10.95 -12.03
N SER A 176 18.74 -11.72 -12.77
CA SER A 176 18.82 -11.83 -14.22
C SER A 176 17.44 -11.64 -14.85
N ALA A 177 17.42 -11.15 -16.09
CA ALA A 177 16.20 -11.01 -16.87
C ALA A 177 16.24 -11.88 -18.12
N THR A 178 15.15 -12.61 -18.35
CA THR A 178 14.90 -13.36 -19.59
C THR A 178 13.61 -12.87 -20.21
N VAL A 179 13.58 -12.85 -21.55
CA VAL A 179 12.39 -12.47 -22.31
C VAL A 179 11.69 -13.72 -22.80
N GLU A 180 10.40 -13.86 -22.51
CA GLU A 180 9.56 -14.97 -22.97
C GLU A 180 8.35 -14.41 -23.73
N GLY A 181 8.49 -14.23 -25.05
CA GLY A 181 7.45 -13.60 -25.86
C GLY A 181 7.30 -12.12 -25.49
N GLU A 182 6.12 -11.74 -24.96
CA GLU A 182 5.85 -10.38 -24.47
C GLU A 182 6.07 -10.22 -22.95
N ASP A 183 6.34 -11.33 -22.26
CA ASP A 183 6.57 -11.36 -20.82
C ASP A 183 8.04 -11.12 -20.50
N LEU A 184 8.29 -10.39 -19.40
CA LEU A 184 9.61 -10.26 -18.79
C LEU A 184 9.69 -11.16 -17.57
N LEU A 185 10.61 -12.11 -17.57
CA LEU A 185 10.88 -13.01 -16.45
C LEU A 185 12.15 -12.56 -15.72
N LEU A 186 11.98 -12.01 -14.53
CA LEU A 186 13.08 -11.72 -13.61
C LEU A 186 13.36 -12.96 -12.76
N ARG A 187 14.61 -13.41 -12.74
CA ARG A 187 15.07 -14.50 -11.88
C ARG A 187 16.03 -13.96 -10.85
N LEU A 188 15.62 -14.00 -9.59
CA LEU A 188 16.43 -13.70 -8.43
C LEU A 188 16.94 -15.01 -7.81
N HIS A 189 18.23 -15.28 -7.99
CA HIS A 189 18.93 -16.41 -7.38
C HIS A 189 19.43 -16.05 -5.99
N TRP A 190 19.34 -17.01 -5.06
CA TRP A 190 19.87 -16.89 -3.70
C TRP A 190 20.67 -18.15 -3.32
N ASP A 191 21.76 -17.97 -2.57
CA ASP A 191 22.64 -19.09 -2.19
C ASP A 191 21.97 -20.10 -1.22
N HIS A 192 20.91 -19.66 -0.54
CA HIS A 192 20.15 -20.44 0.44
C HIS A 192 18.64 -20.23 0.25
N PRO A 193 17.79 -21.14 0.78
CA PRO A 193 16.34 -20.93 0.74
C PRO A 193 15.95 -19.68 1.56
N ALA A 194 15.47 -18.65 0.87
CA ALA A 194 15.07 -17.38 1.47
C ALA A 194 13.60 -17.07 1.14
N PRO A 195 12.72 -16.87 2.15
CA PRO A 195 11.37 -16.35 1.95
C PRO A 195 11.37 -14.99 1.25
N ALA A 196 10.37 -14.74 0.39
CA ALA A 196 10.21 -13.47 -0.30
C ALA A 196 8.77 -12.92 -0.20
N ALA A 197 8.64 -11.61 -0.33
CA ALA A 197 7.39 -10.90 -0.58
C ALA A 197 7.55 -10.07 -1.87
N ILE A 198 6.65 -10.26 -2.82
CA ILE A 198 6.71 -9.66 -4.15
C ILE A 198 5.33 -9.07 -4.48
N PHE A 199 5.29 -7.78 -4.78
CA PHE A 199 4.04 -7.06 -5.04
C PHE A 199 4.28 -5.80 -5.87
N ALA A 200 3.22 -5.29 -6.51
CA ALA A 200 3.23 -4.00 -7.18
C ALA A 200 2.44 -2.97 -6.37
N ARG A 201 3.01 -1.78 -6.18
CA ARG A 201 2.37 -0.69 -5.46
C ARG A 201 2.90 0.66 -5.93
N ALA A 202 1.99 1.61 -6.15
CA ALA A 202 2.29 3.00 -6.51
C ALA A 202 3.23 3.13 -7.73
N GLY A 203 3.09 2.26 -8.73
CA GLY A 203 3.96 2.25 -9.92
C GLY A 203 5.35 1.63 -9.67
N TYR A 204 5.55 0.93 -8.56
CA TYR A 204 6.78 0.21 -8.25
C TYR A 204 6.51 -1.28 -8.06
N LEU A 205 7.38 -2.10 -8.62
CA LEU A 205 7.53 -3.51 -8.27
C LEU A 205 8.46 -3.59 -7.04
N TRP A 206 7.95 -4.18 -5.97
CA TRP A 206 8.67 -4.42 -4.73
C TRP A 206 9.12 -5.89 -4.67
N LEU A 207 10.40 -6.10 -4.41
CA LEU A 207 10.97 -7.40 -4.10
C LEU A 207 11.63 -7.30 -2.72
N VAL A 208 11.07 -8.00 -1.75
CA VAL A 208 11.57 -8.05 -0.38
C VAL A 208 11.94 -9.48 -0.07
N VAL A 209 13.21 -9.74 0.25
CA VAL A 209 13.72 -11.07 0.55
C VAL A 209 14.34 -11.06 1.93
N GLU A 210 14.09 -12.11 2.72
CA GLU A 210 14.74 -12.29 4.01
C GLU A 210 16.21 -12.71 3.80
N GLY A 211 17.13 -11.88 4.29
CA GLY A 211 18.57 -12.03 4.08
C GLY A 211 19.24 -10.69 3.84
N LYS A 212 20.48 -10.53 4.34
CA LYS A 212 21.33 -9.39 3.99
C LYS A 212 22.30 -9.80 2.89
N GLY A 213 22.43 -8.96 1.88
CA GLY A 213 23.46 -9.14 0.86
C GLY A 213 23.37 -8.08 -0.23
N ALA A 214 24.49 -7.88 -0.92
CA ALA A 214 24.47 -7.18 -2.19
C ALA A 214 23.87 -8.09 -3.27
N VAL A 215 23.21 -7.48 -4.25
CA VAL A 215 22.61 -8.17 -5.39
C VAL A 215 23.42 -7.83 -6.62
N ASP A 216 23.84 -8.84 -7.37
CA ASP A 216 24.43 -8.62 -8.68
C ASP A 216 23.31 -8.32 -9.69
N MET A 217 23.38 -7.11 -10.24
CA MET A 217 22.43 -6.57 -11.21
C MET A 217 22.95 -6.67 -12.65
N SER A 218 24.13 -7.25 -12.86
CA SER A 218 24.77 -7.35 -14.18
C SER A 218 23.93 -8.07 -15.23
N GLY A 219 23.05 -8.98 -14.79
CA GLY A 219 22.11 -9.72 -15.63
C GLY A 219 20.84 -8.97 -16.01
N LEU A 220 20.69 -7.70 -15.61
CA LEU A 220 19.50 -6.89 -15.87
C LEU A 220 19.87 -5.60 -16.64
N ASP A 221 19.57 -5.58 -17.93
CA ASP A 221 19.76 -4.38 -18.76
C ASP A 221 18.56 -3.42 -18.63
N LEU A 222 18.74 -2.33 -17.90
CA LEU A 222 17.73 -1.28 -17.72
C LEU A 222 17.95 -0.07 -18.65
N ALA A 223 18.80 -0.19 -19.67
CA ALA A 223 19.03 0.91 -20.61
C ALA A 223 17.73 1.28 -21.36
N PRO A 224 17.48 2.58 -21.62
CA PRO A 224 16.33 2.99 -22.43
C PRO A 224 16.33 2.30 -23.80
N GLY A 225 15.23 1.63 -24.14
CA GLY A 225 15.08 0.86 -25.39
C GLY A 225 15.52 -0.61 -25.30
N SER A 226 16.00 -1.08 -24.15
CA SER A 226 16.08 -2.53 -23.89
C SER A 226 14.70 -3.07 -23.50
N PHE A 227 14.46 -4.37 -23.72
CA PHE A 227 13.16 -4.98 -23.40
C PHE A 227 12.79 -4.85 -21.92
N ALA A 228 13.80 -4.96 -21.03
CA ALA A 228 13.62 -4.78 -19.60
C ALA A 228 13.53 -3.29 -19.21
N GLY A 229 14.33 -2.40 -19.81
CA GLY A 229 14.28 -0.94 -19.59
C GLY A 229 12.98 -0.26 -20.05
N ASP A 230 12.28 -0.88 -21.00
CA ASP A 230 10.95 -0.45 -21.44
C ASP A 230 9.85 -0.75 -20.42
N ARG A 231 10.05 -1.77 -19.59
CA ARG A 231 9.10 -2.24 -18.56
C ARG A 231 9.48 -1.78 -17.15
N LEU A 232 10.78 -1.73 -16.86
CA LEU A 232 11.40 -1.33 -15.59
C LEU A 232 12.32 -0.15 -15.85
N ARG A 233 11.93 1.05 -15.41
CA ARG A 233 12.64 2.30 -15.77
C ARG A 233 13.90 2.54 -14.95
N SER A 234 13.86 2.19 -13.67
CA SER A 234 14.91 2.44 -12.70
C SER A 234 14.75 1.47 -11.54
N TYR A 235 15.82 1.29 -10.77
CA TYR A 235 15.76 0.54 -9.52
C TYR A 235 16.36 1.35 -8.37
N GLU A 236 15.93 1.03 -7.17
CA GLU A 236 16.47 1.56 -5.93
C GLU A 236 16.46 0.47 -4.86
N THR A 237 17.34 0.62 -3.88
CA THR A 237 17.44 -0.30 -2.74
C THR A 237 17.10 0.45 -1.47
N LEU A 238 16.18 -0.08 -0.68
CA LEU A 238 15.87 0.47 0.64
C LEU A 238 16.66 -0.26 1.72
N SER A 239 17.08 0.50 2.74
CA SER A 239 17.77 -0.08 3.89
C SER A 239 16.75 -0.69 4.84
N ALA A 240 16.87 -2.00 5.09
CA ALA A 240 16.03 -2.73 6.02
C ALA A 240 16.85 -3.68 6.90
N PRO A 241 16.50 -3.82 8.20
CA PRO A 241 17.16 -4.80 9.07
C PRO A 241 16.87 -6.22 8.58
N HIS A 242 17.93 -6.99 8.32
CA HIS A 242 17.87 -8.42 7.96
C HIS A 242 17.14 -8.75 6.66
N HIS A 243 16.79 -7.75 5.84
CA HIS A 243 16.10 -7.93 4.59
C HIS A 243 16.80 -7.17 3.47
N LEU A 244 16.71 -7.73 2.27
CA LEU A 244 17.01 -7.05 1.03
C LEU A 244 15.70 -6.50 0.47
N VAL A 245 15.65 -5.20 0.19
CA VAL A 245 14.49 -4.53 -0.36
C VAL A 245 14.89 -3.83 -1.64
N LEU A 246 14.42 -4.37 -2.77
CA LEU A 246 14.58 -3.77 -4.09
C LEU A 246 13.25 -3.23 -4.58
N ARG A 247 13.27 -2.02 -5.14
CA ARG A 247 12.12 -1.43 -5.82
C ARG A 247 12.50 -1.11 -7.25
N PHE A 248 11.63 -1.49 -8.19
CA PHE A 248 11.78 -1.14 -9.60
C PHE A 248 10.61 -0.31 -10.03
N ARG A 249 10.86 0.80 -10.72
CA ARG A 249 9.80 1.62 -11.30
C ARG A 249 9.16 0.87 -12.47
N LEU A 250 7.95 0.38 -12.26
CA LEU A 250 7.19 -0.48 -13.16
C LEU A 250 6.28 0.36 -14.05
N ARG A 251 6.05 -0.09 -15.28
CA ARG A 251 5.04 0.49 -16.17
C ARG A 251 3.63 0.08 -15.73
N ASP A 252 2.69 1.01 -15.74
CA ASP A 252 1.37 0.86 -15.08
C ASP A 252 0.44 -0.22 -15.66
N ASP A 253 0.72 -0.72 -16.87
CA ASP A 253 -0.06 -1.75 -17.56
C ASP A 253 0.49 -3.18 -17.34
N LEU A 254 1.46 -3.34 -16.43
CA LEU A 254 2.06 -4.63 -16.15
C LEU A 254 1.57 -5.18 -14.82
N HIS A 255 1.18 -6.46 -14.85
CA HIS A 255 0.84 -7.23 -13.67
C HIS A 255 1.99 -8.16 -13.27
N VAL A 256 2.04 -8.49 -11.98
CA VAL A 256 3.14 -9.23 -11.37
C VAL A 256 2.66 -10.60 -10.92
N ALA A 257 3.34 -11.64 -11.38
CA ALA A 257 3.21 -12.99 -10.87
C ALA A 257 4.55 -13.47 -10.29
N ALA A 258 4.51 -14.24 -9.21
CA ALA A 258 5.70 -14.78 -8.57
C ALA A 258 5.63 -16.31 -8.47
N ARG A 259 6.78 -16.95 -8.60
CA ARG A 259 6.97 -18.41 -8.44
C ARG A 259 8.34 -18.68 -7.83
N ARG A 260 8.43 -19.71 -7.01
CA ARG A 260 9.70 -20.24 -6.52
C ARG A 260 10.06 -21.53 -7.25
N GLU A 261 11.32 -21.68 -7.61
CA GLU A 261 11.92 -22.91 -8.13
C GLU A 261 13.24 -23.17 -7.42
N GLY A 262 13.26 -24.09 -6.45
CA GLY A 262 14.43 -24.29 -5.58
C GLY A 262 14.74 -23.04 -4.76
N ASN A 263 15.90 -22.43 -4.99
CA ASN A 263 16.30 -21.16 -4.36
C ASN A 263 16.10 -19.94 -5.28
N ASP A 264 15.54 -20.15 -6.48
CA ASP A 264 15.28 -19.08 -7.43
C ASP A 264 13.85 -18.54 -7.27
N TRP A 265 13.73 -17.24 -7.09
CA TRP A 265 12.47 -16.52 -7.22
C TRP A 265 12.32 -16.01 -8.65
N GLN A 266 11.27 -16.46 -9.31
CA GLN A 266 10.87 -16.06 -10.65
C GLN A 266 9.71 -15.08 -10.58
N VAL A 267 9.94 -13.85 -11.03
CA VAL A 267 8.93 -12.79 -11.13
C VAL A 267 8.62 -12.57 -12.59
N ARG A 268 7.39 -12.90 -12.99
CA ARG A 268 6.89 -12.68 -14.35
C ARG A 268 6.09 -11.39 -14.38
N LEU A 269 6.44 -10.52 -15.32
CA LEU A 269 5.75 -9.28 -15.61
C LEU A 269 5.05 -9.42 -16.96
N SER A 270 3.72 -9.38 -16.95
CA SER A 270 2.88 -9.56 -18.13
C SER A 270 1.82 -8.45 -18.23
N PRO A 271 1.37 -8.09 -19.44
CA PRO A 271 0.23 -7.17 -19.60
C PRO A 271 -1.12 -7.81 -19.21
N ASP A 272 -1.19 -9.13 -19.15
CA ASP A 272 -2.39 -9.84 -18.71
C ASP A 272 -2.58 -9.75 -17.19
N GLU A 273 -3.84 -9.67 -16.73
CA GLU A 273 -4.17 -9.67 -15.30
C GLU A 273 -3.65 -10.95 -14.63
N THR A 274 -2.74 -10.80 -13.67
CA THR A 274 -2.20 -11.94 -12.90
C THR A 274 -2.70 -11.93 -11.47
N ARG A 275 -3.24 -13.07 -11.01
CA ARG A 275 -3.55 -13.34 -9.60
C ARG A 275 -2.50 -14.26 -8.98
N PRO A 276 -2.27 -14.20 -7.66
CA PRO A 276 -1.46 -15.19 -6.96
C PRO A 276 -2.06 -16.59 -7.19
N ARG A 277 -1.19 -17.60 -7.29
CA ARG A 277 -1.63 -18.98 -7.59
C ARG A 277 -2.45 -19.59 -6.47
N LEU A 278 -2.16 -19.19 -5.24
CA LEU A 278 -2.82 -19.67 -4.03
C LEU A 278 -3.11 -18.46 -3.14
N ALA A 279 -4.40 -18.15 -3.03
CA ALA A 279 -4.85 -17.05 -2.19
C ALA A 279 -4.58 -17.39 -0.72
N ILE A 280 -4.03 -16.43 0.01
CA ILE A 280 -3.84 -16.57 1.45
C ILE A 280 -5.18 -16.83 2.14
N ASP A 281 -5.17 -17.76 3.09
CA ASP A 281 -6.32 -18.01 3.91
C ASP A 281 -6.22 -17.25 5.23
N VAL A 282 -7.26 -16.46 5.52
CA VAL A 282 -7.30 -15.55 6.66
C VAL A 282 -8.39 -16.04 7.58
N LEU A 283 -7.99 -16.52 8.75
CA LEU A 283 -8.88 -17.02 9.78
C LEU A 283 -9.01 -15.98 10.89
N GLU A 284 -10.23 -15.76 11.37
CA GLU A 284 -10.44 -14.96 12.58
C GLU A 284 -10.31 -15.88 13.79
N GLN A 285 -9.68 -15.41 14.87
CA GLN A 285 -9.53 -16.19 16.09
C GLN A 285 -9.81 -15.36 17.34
N PRO A 286 -10.42 -15.95 18.38
CA PRO A 286 -10.53 -15.31 19.68
C PRO A 286 -9.16 -15.18 20.37
N SER A 287 -8.95 -14.09 21.09
CA SER A 287 -7.74 -13.77 21.86
C SER A 287 -8.14 -13.16 23.21
N PRO A 288 -7.33 -13.29 24.29
CA PRO A 288 -7.65 -12.71 25.60
C PRO A 288 -7.93 -11.19 25.60
N GLY A 289 -7.43 -10.46 24.60
CA GLY A 289 -7.64 -9.02 24.42
C GLY A 289 -8.63 -8.62 23.31
N GLY A 290 -9.34 -9.57 22.68
CA GLY A 290 -10.26 -9.30 21.58
C GLY A 290 -10.17 -10.34 20.46
N ARG A 291 -10.25 -9.91 19.20
CA ARG A 291 -10.04 -10.80 18.04
C ARG A 291 -8.63 -10.61 17.49
N ARG A 292 -8.09 -11.65 16.88
CA ARG A 292 -6.86 -11.63 16.10
C ARG A 292 -7.11 -12.29 14.74
N LEU A 293 -6.36 -11.91 13.71
CA LEU A 293 -6.36 -12.61 12.43
C LEU A 293 -5.14 -13.54 12.35
N LEU A 294 -5.35 -14.76 11.89
CA LEU A 294 -4.31 -15.70 11.53
C LEU A 294 -4.32 -15.88 10.01
N VAL A 295 -3.24 -15.45 9.36
CA VAL A 295 -3.00 -15.72 7.94
C VAL A 295 -2.20 -17.01 7.83
N ARG A 296 -2.82 -18.08 7.32
CA ARG A 296 -2.18 -19.40 7.21
C ARG A 296 -1.12 -19.40 6.12
N SER A 297 0.10 -19.80 6.47
CA SER A 297 1.19 -20.06 5.52
C SER A 297 2.25 -20.93 6.18
N ALA A 298 2.88 -21.84 5.44
CA ALA A 298 4.13 -22.45 5.89
C ALA A 298 5.32 -21.56 5.53
N GLU A 299 6.45 -21.78 6.20
CA GLU A 299 7.71 -21.05 5.98
C GLU A 299 7.56 -19.51 6.01
N VAL A 300 7.09 -18.98 7.13
CA VAL A 300 6.92 -17.54 7.35
C VAL A 300 8.24 -16.89 7.76
N GLY A 301 8.66 -15.89 6.99
CA GLY A 301 9.85 -15.10 7.27
C GLY A 301 9.66 -14.08 8.38
N ALA A 302 10.74 -13.38 8.74
CA ALA A 302 10.66 -12.25 9.66
C ALA A 302 9.85 -11.09 9.03
N ALA A 303 8.95 -10.47 9.80
CA ALA A 303 8.26 -9.27 9.34
C ALA A 303 9.22 -8.08 9.32
N VAL A 304 9.12 -7.24 8.28
CA VAL A 304 9.89 -6.01 8.14
C VAL A 304 8.96 -4.82 8.00
N ARG A 305 9.23 -3.78 8.80
CA ARG A 305 8.50 -2.52 8.73
C ARG A 305 9.23 -1.54 7.83
N ILE A 306 8.52 -1.01 6.84
CA ILE A 306 9.07 -0.07 5.86
C ILE A 306 8.05 1.03 5.60
N ARG A 307 8.52 2.28 5.65
CA ARG A 307 7.73 3.42 5.18
C ARG A 307 7.84 3.52 3.66
N ASP A 308 6.72 3.56 2.95
CA ASP A 308 6.74 3.76 1.50
C ASP A 308 7.22 5.19 1.18
N PRO A 309 8.32 5.38 0.43
CA PRO A 309 8.83 6.71 0.05
C PRO A 309 7.88 7.53 -0.84
N GLU A 310 7.00 6.88 -1.60
CA GLU A 310 6.10 7.55 -2.55
C GLU A 310 4.75 7.89 -1.92
N VAL A 311 4.20 6.97 -1.11
CA VAL A 311 2.89 7.13 -0.47
C VAL A 311 3.02 7.72 0.95
N GLY A 312 4.12 7.43 1.64
CA GLY A 312 4.42 7.96 2.98
C GLY A 312 3.80 7.19 4.15
N ASP A 313 3.10 6.09 3.88
CA ASP A 313 2.49 5.21 4.88
C ASP A 313 3.42 4.06 5.31
N GLU A 314 3.07 3.39 6.41
CA GLU A 314 3.86 2.32 7.00
C GLU A 314 3.33 0.96 6.57
N LEU A 315 4.22 0.13 6.03
CA LEU A 315 3.94 -1.23 5.59
C LEU A 315 4.66 -2.23 6.50
N ASP A 316 3.93 -3.20 7.05
CA ASP A 316 4.57 -4.43 7.54
C ASP A 316 4.53 -5.47 6.43
N ILE A 317 5.71 -5.86 5.95
CA ILE A 317 5.89 -6.82 4.87
C ILE A 317 6.35 -8.12 5.49
N VAL A 318 5.66 -9.22 5.17
CA VAL A 318 6.00 -10.56 5.65
C VAL A 318 6.31 -11.46 4.47
N PRO A 319 7.58 -11.83 4.30
CA PRO A 319 8.01 -12.80 3.28
C PRO A 319 7.48 -14.20 3.56
N PHE A 320 7.06 -14.92 2.51
CA PHE A 320 6.65 -16.32 2.59
C PHE A 320 7.58 -17.21 1.74
N GLY A 321 7.92 -18.39 2.26
CA GLY A 321 8.77 -19.38 1.58
C GLY A 321 8.02 -20.29 0.61
N GLU A 322 6.73 -20.56 0.86
CA GLU A 322 5.89 -21.36 -0.03
C GLU A 322 5.53 -20.58 -1.31
N SER A 323 5.74 -21.21 -2.47
CA SER A 323 5.51 -20.55 -3.76
C SER A 323 4.03 -20.28 -4.01
N GLY A 324 3.73 -19.05 -4.42
CA GLY A 324 2.43 -18.65 -4.95
C GLY A 324 1.40 -18.24 -3.91
N HIS A 325 1.79 -18.15 -2.63
CA HIS A 325 0.95 -17.60 -1.55
C HIS A 325 0.94 -16.08 -1.62
N GLY A 326 -0.21 -15.50 -1.93
CA GLY A 326 -0.39 -14.04 -1.97
C GLY A 326 -1.84 -13.61 -1.76
N THR A 327 -2.02 -12.30 -1.68
CA THR A 327 -3.33 -11.67 -1.50
C THR A 327 -3.87 -11.25 -2.87
N PRO A 328 -5.00 -11.82 -3.36
CA PRO A 328 -5.47 -11.50 -4.70
C PRO A 328 -6.03 -10.07 -4.82
N ASP A 329 -6.73 -9.61 -3.79
CA ASP A 329 -7.46 -8.33 -3.78
C ASP A 329 -7.31 -7.66 -2.42
N THR A 330 -7.38 -6.33 -2.38
CA THR A 330 -7.23 -5.55 -1.13
C THR A 330 -8.31 -5.95 -0.12
N ARG A 331 -7.91 -6.35 1.09
CA ARG A 331 -8.85 -6.58 2.22
C ARG A 331 -8.71 -5.46 3.23
N SER A 332 -9.73 -4.60 3.31
CA SER A 332 -9.72 -3.46 4.23
C SER A 332 -10.35 -3.82 5.58
N TYR A 333 -9.63 -3.51 6.65
CA TYR A 333 -10.13 -3.52 8.02
C TYR A 333 -10.09 -2.11 8.59
N VAL A 334 -10.61 -1.93 9.80
CA VAL A 334 -10.63 -0.62 10.47
C VAL A 334 -9.20 -0.14 10.74
N GLN A 335 -8.35 -1.01 11.29
CA GLN A 335 -7.02 -0.66 11.78
C GLN A 335 -5.88 -0.92 10.79
N PHE A 336 -6.15 -1.64 9.69
CA PHE A 336 -5.15 -1.97 8.66
C PHE A 336 -5.82 -2.41 7.36
N ALA A 337 -5.04 -2.55 6.29
CA ALA A 337 -5.47 -3.25 5.08
C ALA A 337 -4.44 -4.29 4.64
N LEU A 338 -4.90 -5.41 4.11
CA LEU A 338 -4.04 -6.38 3.42
C LEU A 338 -4.01 -5.99 1.95
N LEU A 339 -2.83 -5.66 1.43
CA LEU A 339 -2.65 -5.23 0.05
C LEU A 339 -2.55 -6.42 -0.91
N PRO A 340 -2.88 -6.25 -2.20
CA PRO A 340 -2.67 -7.28 -3.21
C PRO A 340 -1.18 -7.62 -3.34
N THR A 341 -0.86 -8.91 -3.33
CA THR A 341 0.51 -9.43 -3.43
C THR A 341 0.56 -10.64 -4.35
N ALA A 342 1.62 -10.74 -5.13
CA ALA A 342 1.90 -11.94 -5.94
C ALA A 342 2.50 -13.06 -5.07
N GLN A 343 3.29 -12.67 -4.07
CA GLN A 343 3.92 -13.53 -3.07
C GLN A 343 4.02 -12.78 -1.74
N GLY A 344 3.83 -13.49 -0.63
CA GLY A 344 3.96 -12.92 0.72
C GLY A 344 2.72 -12.15 1.16
N LEU A 345 2.86 -11.45 2.29
CA LEU A 345 1.80 -10.64 2.89
C LEU A 345 2.29 -9.21 3.08
N VAL A 346 1.45 -8.24 2.76
CA VAL A 346 1.72 -6.82 3.01
C VAL A 346 0.55 -6.24 3.78
N VAL A 347 0.85 -5.67 4.94
CA VAL A 347 -0.10 -5.03 5.84
C VAL A 347 0.15 -3.52 5.81
N GLU A 348 -0.79 -2.77 5.23
CA GLU A 348 -0.85 -1.32 5.36
C GLU A 348 -1.37 -0.98 6.76
N ARG A 349 -0.52 -0.37 7.59
CA ARG A 349 -0.87 0.01 8.95
C ARG A 349 -1.63 1.33 8.95
N ARG A 350 -2.78 1.36 9.61
CA ARG A 350 -3.52 2.61 9.91
C ARG A 350 -3.45 2.98 11.38
N ASP A 351 -3.12 1.99 12.22
CA ASP A 351 -2.94 2.11 13.66
C ASP A 351 -1.49 1.81 14.07
N SER A 352 -0.97 2.54 15.05
CA SER A 352 0.37 2.35 15.59
C SER A 352 0.49 1.10 16.46
N ASP A 353 -0.60 0.65 17.08
CA ASP A 353 -0.57 -0.42 18.09
C ASP A 353 -0.72 -1.82 17.51
N LEU A 354 -0.89 -1.91 16.18
CA LEU A 354 -0.99 -3.18 15.46
C LEU A 354 0.28 -4.05 15.65
N LEU A 355 0.10 -5.32 15.99
CA LEU A 355 1.16 -6.30 16.17
C LEU A 355 1.08 -7.33 15.06
N VAL A 356 2.14 -7.44 14.25
CA VAL A 356 2.28 -8.46 13.21
C VAL A 356 3.37 -9.42 13.65
N THR A 357 2.98 -10.63 14.04
CA THR A 357 3.87 -11.62 14.64
C THR A 357 3.84 -12.92 13.85
N ARG A 358 5.01 -13.53 13.65
CA ARG A 358 5.10 -14.88 13.07
C ARG A 358 4.75 -15.94 14.13
N GLU A 359 3.87 -16.87 13.78
CA GLU A 359 3.56 -18.07 14.55
C GLU A 359 3.89 -19.34 13.72
N LYS A 360 3.76 -20.53 14.32
CA LYS A 360 4.08 -21.80 13.63
C LYS A 360 3.16 -22.07 12.44
N ASP A 361 1.91 -21.64 12.54
CA ASP A 361 0.86 -21.93 11.57
C ASP A 361 0.59 -20.75 10.61
N GLY A 362 1.40 -19.68 10.68
CA GLY A 362 1.20 -18.50 9.85
C GLY A 362 1.63 -17.18 10.47
N VAL A 363 0.97 -16.10 10.05
CA VAL A 363 1.16 -14.74 10.59
C VAL A 363 -0.06 -14.37 11.42
N VAL A 364 0.16 -13.95 12.65
CA VAL A 364 -0.87 -13.36 13.50
C VAL A 364 -0.80 -11.85 13.43
N ILE A 365 -1.94 -11.25 13.09
CA ILE A 365 -2.18 -9.82 13.16
C ILE A 365 -3.11 -9.59 14.35
N ALA A 366 -2.66 -8.78 15.31
CA ALA A 366 -3.39 -8.45 16.51
C ALA A 366 -3.24 -6.96 16.81
N ASP A 367 -3.96 -6.48 17.81
CA ASP A 367 -3.80 -5.15 18.38
C ASP A 367 -3.87 -5.27 19.90
N ASN A 368 -3.20 -4.38 20.64
CA ASN A 368 -3.19 -4.38 22.12
C ASN A 368 -4.60 -4.14 22.70
N GLY A 369 -5.45 -3.38 22.01
CA GLY A 369 -6.85 -3.17 22.36
C GLY A 369 -7.83 -4.22 21.78
N GLY A 370 -7.31 -5.18 21.02
CA GLY A 370 -8.09 -6.15 20.25
C GLY A 370 -8.52 -5.60 18.88
N LEU A 371 -8.56 -6.47 17.86
CA LEU A 371 -8.99 -6.03 16.53
C LEU A 371 -10.49 -5.70 16.50
N VAL A 372 -10.82 -4.49 16.08
CA VAL A 372 -12.19 -4.11 15.75
C VAL A 372 -12.51 -4.63 14.34
N LEU A 373 -12.85 -5.91 14.28
CA LEU A 373 -13.34 -6.54 13.06
C LEU A 373 -14.83 -6.22 12.93
N SER A 374 -15.22 -5.54 11.86
CA SER A 374 -16.64 -5.40 11.53
C SER A 374 -17.25 -6.79 11.39
N HIS A 375 -18.33 -7.05 12.11
CA HIS A 375 -19.01 -8.34 12.11
C HIS A 375 -19.28 -8.82 10.67
N SER A 376 -18.53 -9.81 10.23
CA SER A 376 -19.13 -10.94 9.53
C SER A 376 -19.45 -11.97 10.60
N ASP A 377 -20.69 -11.98 11.10
CA ASP A 377 -21.25 -13.07 11.91
C ASP A 377 -21.41 -14.34 11.06
N LEU A 378 -20.28 -14.88 10.61
CA LEU A 378 -20.17 -16.18 9.96
C LEU A 378 -18.91 -16.90 10.45
N GLU A 379 -18.67 -16.90 11.76
CA GLU A 379 -17.75 -17.85 12.37
C GLU A 379 -18.57 -18.91 13.13
N ALA A 380 -18.58 -20.10 12.52
CA ALA A 380 -18.42 -21.41 13.16
C ALA A 380 -18.68 -21.49 14.68
N GLY A 381 -19.94 -21.35 15.08
CA GLY A 381 -20.43 -21.94 16.32
C GLY A 381 -20.79 -23.41 16.08
N GLU A 382 -20.00 -24.32 16.62
CA GLU A 382 -20.48 -25.68 16.91
C GLU A 382 -21.63 -25.58 17.93
N ALA A 383 -22.84 -25.45 17.39
CA ALA A 383 -24.09 -25.77 18.06
C ALA A 383 -24.83 -26.79 17.18
N PRO A 384 -25.37 -27.88 17.75
CA PRO A 384 -25.93 -28.96 16.97
C PRO A 384 -27.21 -28.51 16.26
N GLY A 385 -27.17 -28.46 14.93
CA GLY A 385 -28.34 -28.50 14.07
C GLY A 385 -29.09 -27.17 13.89
N ALA A 386 -28.48 -26.19 13.24
CA ALA A 386 -29.24 -25.15 12.52
C ALA A 386 -28.50 -24.77 11.24
N ALA A 387 -29.00 -25.28 10.11
CA ALA A 387 -28.42 -25.02 8.79
C ALA A 387 -28.52 -23.52 8.44
N ALA A 388 -27.37 -22.87 8.26
CA ALA A 388 -27.27 -21.59 7.59
C ALA A 388 -27.95 -21.70 6.21
N GLY A 389 -28.92 -20.82 5.95
CA GLY A 389 -29.79 -20.89 4.79
C GLY A 389 -29.01 -20.84 3.48
N LYS A 390 -28.82 -21.99 2.84
CA LYS A 390 -28.43 -22.05 1.44
C LYS A 390 -29.52 -21.34 0.63
N LEU A 391 -29.14 -20.34 -0.17
CA LEU A 391 -30.06 -19.64 -1.09
C LEU A 391 -30.82 -20.62 -2.00
N VAL A 392 -30.22 -21.78 -2.27
CA VAL A 392 -30.83 -22.92 -2.95
C VAL A 392 -30.56 -24.19 -2.15
N ASP A 393 -31.61 -24.76 -1.55
CA ASP A 393 -31.54 -26.04 -0.85
C ASP A 393 -32.43 -27.09 -1.53
N LEU A 394 -31.90 -27.70 -2.58
CA LEU A 394 -32.61 -28.74 -3.34
C LEU A 394 -32.92 -29.97 -2.49
N ALA A 395 -32.14 -30.26 -1.45
CA ALA A 395 -32.39 -31.41 -0.59
C ALA A 395 -33.61 -31.16 0.30
N ALA A 396 -33.70 -29.97 0.91
CA ALA A 396 -34.86 -29.57 1.71
C ALA A 396 -36.11 -29.40 0.85
N TRP A 397 -36.00 -28.78 -0.34
CA TRP A 397 -37.13 -28.53 -1.22
C TRP A 397 -37.73 -29.79 -1.83
N ARG A 398 -36.95 -30.88 -1.94
CA ARG A 398 -37.41 -32.14 -2.53
C ARG A 398 -38.55 -32.78 -1.74
N ARG A 399 -38.64 -32.53 -0.42
CA ARG A 399 -39.64 -33.12 0.47
C ARG A 399 -39.80 -34.62 0.22
N GLY A 400 -38.77 -35.43 0.47
CA GLY A 400 -38.83 -36.89 0.31
C GLY A 400 -38.36 -37.43 -1.04
N GLY A 401 -38.46 -38.76 -1.21
CA GLY A 401 -38.01 -39.47 -2.41
C GLY A 401 -39.08 -39.63 -3.49
N ARG A 402 -38.77 -40.37 -4.57
CA ARG A 402 -39.70 -40.63 -5.69
C ARG A 402 -41.01 -41.30 -5.25
N GLU A 403 -40.97 -42.15 -4.23
CA GLU A 403 -42.14 -42.86 -3.70
C GLU A 403 -43.16 -41.92 -3.03
N GLU A 404 -42.71 -40.76 -2.56
CA GLU A 404 -43.52 -39.80 -1.82
C GLU A 404 -43.95 -38.61 -2.69
N PHE A 405 -43.45 -38.54 -3.93
CA PHE A 405 -43.64 -37.43 -4.86
C PHE A 405 -45.13 -37.08 -5.01
N VAL A 406 -45.96 -38.04 -5.41
CA VAL A 406 -47.40 -37.83 -5.70
C VAL A 406 -48.15 -37.33 -4.46
N ARG A 407 -47.83 -37.88 -3.29
CA ARG A 407 -48.47 -37.50 -2.03
C ARG A 407 -48.10 -36.06 -1.65
N ASN A 408 -46.83 -35.71 -1.76
CA ASN A 408 -46.33 -34.41 -1.34
C ASN A 408 -46.70 -33.29 -2.35
N GLU A 409 -46.80 -33.64 -3.64
CA GLU A 409 -47.37 -32.78 -4.68
C GLU A 409 -48.85 -32.47 -4.40
N GLN A 410 -49.68 -33.49 -4.14
CA GLN A 410 -51.09 -33.31 -3.80
C GLN A 410 -51.27 -32.42 -2.56
N GLU A 411 -50.43 -32.57 -1.54
CA GLU A 411 -50.47 -31.73 -0.34
C GLU A 411 -50.20 -30.25 -0.68
N LEU A 412 -49.22 -29.97 -1.54
CA LEU A 412 -48.89 -28.61 -1.98
C LEU A 412 -50.00 -28.00 -2.84
N LEU A 413 -50.62 -28.78 -3.72
CA LEU A 413 -51.76 -28.33 -4.53
C LEU A 413 -53.01 -28.03 -3.67
N VAL A 414 -53.30 -28.87 -2.67
CA VAL A 414 -54.40 -28.61 -1.73
C VAL A 414 -54.12 -27.35 -0.90
N ARG A 415 -52.87 -27.15 -0.46
CA ARG A 415 -52.45 -25.93 0.25
C ARG A 415 -52.63 -24.69 -0.63
N LEU A 416 -52.25 -24.77 -1.90
CA LEU A 416 -52.43 -23.68 -2.86
C LEU A 416 -53.92 -23.35 -3.08
N SER A 417 -54.77 -24.36 -3.25
CA SER A 417 -56.22 -24.22 -3.42
C SER A 417 -56.89 -23.52 -2.23
N ARG A 418 -56.46 -23.86 -1.00
CA ARG A 418 -57.00 -23.29 0.24
C ARG A 418 -56.39 -21.94 0.62
N SER A 419 -55.38 -21.47 -0.11
CA SER A 419 -54.67 -20.23 0.21
C SER A 419 -55.46 -18.99 -0.24
N GLY A 420 -55.70 -18.08 0.71
CA GLY A 420 -56.22 -16.74 0.44
C GLY A 420 -55.22 -15.86 -0.33
N PRO A 421 -55.61 -14.64 -0.73
CA PRO A 421 -54.80 -13.76 -1.59
C PRO A 421 -53.37 -13.50 -1.07
N ALA A 422 -53.20 -13.37 0.25
CA ALA A 422 -51.90 -13.12 0.87
C ALA A 422 -50.96 -14.34 0.87
N GLY A 423 -51.50 -15.55 1.07
CA GLY A 423 -50.70 -16.79 1.17
C GLY A 423 -50.47 -17.49 -0.18
N ARG A 424 -51.22 -17.11 -1.23
CA ARG A 424 -51.16 -17.76 -2.54
C ARG A 424 -49.78 -17.64 -3.19
N ARG A 425 -49.11 -16.49 -3.04
CA ARG A 425 -47.76 -16.27 -3.58
C ARG A 425 -46.76 -17.27 -2.99
N GLU A 426 -46.77 -17.43 -1.67
CA GLU A 426 -45.88 -18.36 -0.97
C GLU A 426 -46.17 -19.82 -1.35
N ALA A 427 -47.44 -20.20 -1.43
CA ALA A 427 -47.83 -21.55 -1.84
C ALA A 427 -47.39 -21.90 -3.27
N ARG A 428 -47.44 -20.93 -4.21
CA ARG A 428 -46.92 -21.09 -5.58
C ARG A 428 -45.41 -21.31 -5.60
N TRP A 429 -44.67 -20.51 -4.84
CA TRP A 429 -43.22 -20.66 -4.70
C TRP A 429 -42.82 -21.99 -4.07
N ALA A 430 -43.59 -22.49 -3.09
CA ALA A 430 -43.35 -23.79 -2.49
C ALA A 430 -43.53 -24.94 -3.50
N LEU A 431 -44.55 -24.86 -4.37
CA LEU A 431 -44.79 -25.83 -5.43
C LEU A 431 -43.71 -25.77 -6.52
N ALA A 432 -43.30 -24.57 -6.93
CA ALA A 432 -42.22 -24.37 -7.92
C ALA A 432 -40.87 -24.92 -7.42
N ARG A 433 -40.50 -24.66 -6.16
CA ARG A 433 -39.28 -25.19 -5.54
C ARG A 433 -39.29 -26.72 -5.45
N PHE A 434 -40.45 -27.32 -5.17
CA PHE A 434 -40.62 -28.76 -5.15
C PHE A 434 -40.36 -29.39 -6.52
N TYR A 435 -40.96 -28.86 -7.60
CA TYR A 435 -40.71 -29.35 -8.95
C TYR A 435 -39.24 -29.17 -9.38
N LEU A 436 -38.63 -28.02 -9.06
CA LEU A 436 -37.23 -27.77 -9.34
C LEU A 436 -36.30 -28.79 -8.65
N ALA A 437 -36.60 -29.14 -7.39
CA ALA A 437 -35.83 -30.10 -6.60
C ALA A 437 -35.93 -31.57 -7.09
N HIS A 438 -36.99 -31.88 -7.85
CA HIS A 438 -37.18 -33.17 -8.55
C HIS A 438 -36.72 -33.14 -10.01
N GLY A 439 -36.11 -32.03 -10.46
CA GLY A 439 -35.57 -31.91 -11.81
C GLY A 439 -36.61 -31.66 -12.90
N ALA A 440 -37.77 -31.10 -12.54
CA ALA A 440 -38.87 -30.75 -13.45
C ALA A 440 -39.00 -29.21 -13.60
N PRO A 441 -38.05 -28.52 -14.25
CA PRO A 441 -38.04 -27.05 -14.34
C PRO A 441 -39.19 -26.49 -15.20
N ALA A 442 -39.70 -27.26 -16.18
CA ALA A 442 -40.85 -26.85 -16.99
C ALA A 442 -42.15 -26.81 -16.15
N ASP A 443 -42.35 -27.79 -15.28
CA ASP A 443 -43.51 -27.85 -14.38
C ASP A 443 -43.41 -26.82 -13.23
N ALA A 444 -42.19 -26.38 -12.89
CA ALA A 444 -41.97 -25.33 -11.90
C ALA A 444 -42.45 -23.94 -12.37
N LEU A 445 -42.54 -23.70 -13.68
CA LEU A 445 -42.98 -22.43 -14.25
C LEU A 445 -44.51 -22.23 -14.13
N GLY A 446 -45.28 -23.30 -14.35
CA GLY A 446 -46.75 -23.25 -14.35
C GLY A 446 -47.37 -22.61 -13.09
N PRO A 447 -46.98 -23.00 -11.86
CA PRO A 447 -47.46 -22.39 -10.63
C PRO A 447 -47.11 -20.90 -10.47
N LEU A 448 -46.07 -20.40 -11.14
CA LEU A 448 -45.60 -19.02 -11.03
C LEU A 448 -46.27 -18.07 -12.02
N GLU A 449 -46.85 -18.59 -13.10
CA GLU A 449 -47.53 -17.80 -14.14
C GLU A 449 -49.05 -17.67 -13.95
N LEU A 450 -49.65 -18.52 -13.10
CA LEU A 450 -51.02 -18.40 -12.61
C LEU A 450 -51.13 -17.30 -11.54
#